data_AF-A0A924XN24-F1
#
_entry.id   AF-A0A924XN24-F1
#
_cell.length_a   1.000
_cell.length_b   1.000
_cell.length_c   1.000
_cell.angle_alpha   90.00
_cell.angle_beta   90.00
_cell.angle_gamma   90.00
#
_symmetry.space_group_name_H-M   'P 1'
#
loop_
_entity.id
_entity.type
_entity.pdbx_description
1 polymer ?
#
loop_
_entity_poly.entity_id
_entity_poly.type
_entity_poly.pdbx_seq_one_letter_code
_entity_poly.pdbx_strand_id
1 'polypeptide(L)'
;MRLKLITSIITCVLTISCAENAKQPNVANATNNQTTNANQKPTTSQTENSLNPAEAVKVSAEKLDVKTGTSAQATIKLNVVAPFHINANPPSEKNLIATTASIPNPKKGFFIDGTIYPKGEDKKFAFSEKPLSVYAGET
;
A
#
# COMPACT_ATOMS: atom_id res chain seq x y z
N MET A 1 21.00 42.43 25.65
CA MET A 1 19.89 42.65 24.70
C MET A 1 18.79 41.65 25.01
N ARG A 2 17.65 42.10 25.57
CA ARG A 2 16.54 41.23 26.02
C ARG A 2 15.56 41.03 24.86
N LEU A 3 15.44 39.82 24.31
CA LEU A 3 14.48 39.52 23.25
C LEU A 3 13.24 38.86 23.87
N LYS A 4 12.10 39.55 23.75
CA LYS A 4 10.79 39.12 24.26
C LYS A 4 10.15 38.11 23.29
N LEU A 5 9.58 37.07 23.87
CA LEU A 5 8.79 36.00 23.26
C LEU A 5 7.31 36.21 23.63
N ILE A 6 6.39 36.51 22.70
CA ILE A 6 4.91 36.37 22.90
C ILE A 6 4.23 36.20 21.52
N THR A 7 3.87 34.95 21.15
CA THR A 7 2.51 34.38 21.05
C THR A 7 1.65 34.93 19.91
N SER A 8 1.52 34.16 18.81
CA SER A 8 0.44 34.32 17.83
C SER A 8 -0.54 33.17 17.98
N ILE A 9 -1.79 33.53 18.23
CA ILE A 9 -2.86 32.70 18.77
C ILE A 9 -3.56 31.94 17.64
N ILE A 10 -3.74 30.65 17.90
CA ILE A 10 -4.63 29.70 17.23
C ILE A 10 -6.05 30.26 17.19
N THR A 11 -6.65 30.35 15.99
CA THR A 11 -8.10 30.31 15.82
C THR A 11 -8.41 29.70 14.44
N CYS A 12 -8.53 28.38 14.38
CA CYS A 12 -9.18 27.69 13.27
C CYS A 12 -10.55 27.25 13.77
N VAL A 13 -11.59 28.00 13.41
CA VAL A 13 -12.99 27.70 13.74
C VAL A 13 -13.54 26.80 12.64
N LEU A 14 -14.03 25.63 13.07
CA LEU A 14 -14.87 24.70 12.32
C LEU A 14 -16.06 25.41 11.67
N THR A 15 -16.48 24.97 10.48
CA THR A 15 -17.85 24.46 10.33
C THR A 15 -17.94 23.43 9.20
N ILE A 16 -18.79 22.45 9.48
CA ILE A 16 -19.23 21.33 8.65
C ILE A 16 -20.28 21.84 7.66
N SER A 17 -20.26 21.37 6.41
CA SER A 17 -21.43 21.40 5.54
C SER A 17 -21.62 20.04 4.89
N CYS A 18 -22.71 19.36 5.27
CA CYS A 18 -23.26 18.23 4.57
C CYS A 18 -24.22 18.76 3.49
N ALA A 19 -24.13 18.26 2.26
CA ALA A 19 -25.14 18.51 1.24
C ALA A 19 -25.53 17.19 0.55
N GLU A 20 -26.71 16.75 0.97
CA GLU A 20 -27.81 16.01 0.35
C GLU A 20 -27.68 15.30 -1.01
N ASN A 21 -28.34 14.14 -1.00
CA ASN A 21 -28.47 13.11 -2.01
C ASN A 21 -29.47 13.53 -3.11
N ALA A 22 -29.03 13.69 -4.36
CA ALA A 22 -29.89 13.96 -5.50
C ALA A 22 -30.36 12.66 -6.16
N LYS A 23 -31.64 12.36 -5.91
CA LYS A 23 -32.48 11.33 -6.54
C LYS A 23 -32.46 11.43 -8.07
N GLN A 24 -31.92 10.41 -8.76
CA GLN A 24 -32.14 10.23 -10.20
C GLN A 24 -33.53 9.60 -10.47
N PRO A 25 -34.24 10.01 -11.53
CA PRO A 25 -35.57 9.49 -11.85
C PRO A 25 -35.50 8.09 -12.48
N ASN A 26 -36.37 7.21 -11.96
CA ASN A 26 -36.70 5.90 -12.48
C ASN A 26 -37.61 6.05 -13.71
N VAL A 27 -37.20 5.47 -14.84
CA VAL A 27 -38.09 5.17 -15.97
C VAL A 27 -37.94 3.68 -16.29
N ALA A 28 -38.89 2.88 -15.82
CA ALA A 28 -39.26 1.58 -16.41
C ALA A 28 -39.91 1.83 -17.78
N ASN A 29 -39.92 0.94 -18.79
CA ASN A 29 -40.13 -0.49 -18.72
C ASN A 29 -39.81 -1.18 -20.08
N ALA A 30 -39.34 -2.43 -19.98
CA ALA A 30 -39.48 -3.62 -20.85
C ALA A 30 -39.34 -3.55 -22.39
N THR A 31 -38.48 -4.43 -22.94
CA THR A 31 -38.91 -5.61 -23.72
C THR A 31 -37.76 -6.62 -23.88
N ASN A 32 -38.08 -7.89 -23.65
CA ASN A 32 -37.27 -9.11 -23.78
C ASN A 32 -36.68 -9.29 -25.20
N ASN A 33 -35.52 -9.96 -25.29
CA ASN A 33 -35.45 -11.30 -25.87
C ASN A 33 -34.10 -11.97 -25.66
N GLN A 34 -34.18 -13.10 -24.97
CA GLN A 34 -33.17 -14.12 -24.83
C GLN A 34 -32.93 -14.78 -26.20
N THR A 35 -31.68 -14.87 -26.64
CA THR A 35 -31.25 -15.91 -27.59
C THR A 35 -29.98 -16.53 -27.05
N THR A 36 -30.09 -17.84 -26.88
CA THR A 36 -29.12 -18.80 -26.37
C THR A 36 -27.92 -18.94 -27.28
N ASN A 37 -26.72 -19.09 -26.70
CA ASN A 37 -25.83 -20.12 -27.20
C ASN A 37 -25.10 -20.82 -26.05
N ALA A 38 -25.26 -22.13 -26.02
CA ALA A 38 -24.78 -23.02 -24.98
C ALA A 38 -23.36 -23.47 -25.30
N ASN A 39 -22.43 -23.23 -24.38
CA ASN A 39 -21.33 -24.16 -24.13
C ASN A 39 -20.84 -23.99 -22.67
N GLN A 40 -21.40 -24.80 -21.76
CA GLN A 40 -20.76 -25.12 -20.47
C GLN A 40 -20.05 -26.46 -20.71
N LYS A 41 -18.83 -26.79 -20.25
CA LYS A 41 -18.15 -26.62 -18.95
C LYS A 41 -16.74 -27.27 -19.13
N PRO A 42 -15.69 -26.95 -18.34
CA PRO A 42 -15.59 -27.54 -17.01
C PRO A 42 -15.24 -26.52 -15.91
N THR A 43 -16.06 -26.54 -14.87
CA THR A 43 -15.75 -26.14 -13.51
C THR A 43 -14.65 -27.05 -13.01
N THR A 44 -13.47 -26.49 -12.83
CA THR A 44 -12.57 -26.96 -11.79
C THR A 44 -12.98 -26.21 -10.55
N SER A 45 -13.52 -26.93 -9.58
CA SER A 45 -13.74 -26.44 -8.22
C SER A 45 -12.39 -26.00 -7.66
N GLN A 46 -12.11 -24.71 -7.73
CA GLN A 46 -11.13 -24.13 -6.85
C GLN A 46 -11.79 -24.01 -5.48
N THR A 47 -11.46 -24.96 -4.62
CA THR A 47 -11.26 -24.64 -3.21
C THR A 47 -10.06 -23.69 -3.14
N GLU A 48 -10.24 -22.46 -3.61
CA GLU A 48 -9.29 -21.40 -3.34
C GLU A 48 -9.60 -20.92 -1.93
N ASN A 49 -8.69 -21.24 -1.02
CA ASN A 49 -8.52 -20.43 0.18
C ASN A 49 -8.40 -18.98 -0.31
N SER A 50 -9.49 -18.23 -0.24
CA SER A 50 -9.52 -16.81 -0.57
C SER A 50 -8.48 -16.15 0.33
N LEU A 51 -7.30 -15.89 -0.23
CA LEU A 51 -6.22 -15.23 0.48
C LEU A 51 -6.74 -13.84 0.83
N ASN A 52 -6.91 -13.59 2.11
CA ASN A 52 -7.24 -12.26 2.62
C ASN A 52 -6.14 -11.30 2.11
N PRO A 53 -6.46 -10.24 1.35
CA PRO A 53 -5.45 -9.29 0.89
C PRO A 53 -4.62 -8.68 2.03
N ALA A 54 -5.15 -8.65 3.26
CA ALA A 54 -4.41 -8.23 4.44
C ALA A 54 -3.24 -9.18 4.83
N GLU A 55 -3.21 -10.40 4.31
CA GLU A 55 -2.14 -11.39 4.53
C GLU A 55 -1.15 -11.50 3.37
N ALA A 56 -1.29 -10.65 2.34
CA ALA A 56 -0.45 -10.69 1.14
C ALA A 56 1.02 -10.35 1.40
N VAL A 57 1.33 -9.63 2.48
CA VAL A 57 2.71 -9.26 2.85
C VAL A 57 3.00 -9.69 4.28
N LYS A 58 3.94 -10.60 4.44
CA LYS A 58 4.47 -11.01 5.75
C LYS A 58 5.77 -10.26 6.02
N VAL A 59 5.91 -9.73 7.24
CA VAL A 59 7.06 -8.94 7.65
C VAL A 59 7.79 -9.67 8.77
N SER A 60 9.11 -9.74 8.68
CA SER A 60 9.96 -10.23 9.77
C SER A 60 11.21 -9.37 9.93
N ALA A 61 11.78 -9.39 11.12
CA ALA A 61 13.04 -8.71 11.43
C ALA A 61 13.78 -9.52 12.48
N GLU A 62 15.11 -9.45 12.45
CA GLU A 62 15.95 -10.14 13.43
C GLU A 62 16.32 -9.20 14.58
N LYS A 63 16.56 -9.78 15.77
CA LYS A 63 17.03 -9.01 16.92
C LYS A 63 18.38 -8.38 16.59
N LEU A 64 18.48 -7.07 16.83
CA LEU A 64 19.72 -6.31 16.63
C LEU A 64 20.20 -5.77 17.98
N ASP A 65 21.44 -6.13 18.35
CA ASP A 65 22.13 -5.55 19.49
C ASP A 65 22.98 -4.37 19.02
N VAL A 66 22.70 -3.19 19.59
CA VAL A 66 23.38 -1.94 19.21
C VAL A 66 24.15 -1.41 20.41
N LYS A 67 25.43 -1.08 20.21
CA LYS A 67 26.25 -0.45 21.24
C LYS A 67 26.02 1.06 21.25
N THR A 68 25.99 1.65 22.44
CA THR A 68 25.87 3.10 22.60
C THR A 68 26.97 3.82 21.81
N GLY A 69 26.58 4.89 21.08
CA GLY A 69 27.50 5.68 20.27
C GLY A 69 27.90 5.05 18.93
N THR A 70 27.28 3.94 18.54
CA THR A 70 27.52 3.28 17.24
C THR A 70 26.28 3.28 16.36
N SER A 71 26.48 3.14 15.05
CA SER A 71 25.42 2.90 14.07
C SER A 71 25.33 1.40 13.74
N ALA A 72 24.12 0.92 13.49
CA ALA A 72 23.87 -0.45 13.06
C ALA A 72 22.75 -0.48 12.02
N GLN A 73 22.71 -1.54 11.21
CA GLN A 73 21.67 -1.75 10.19
C GLN A 73 20.69 -2.82 10.68
N ALA A 74 19.40 -2.49 10.69
CA ALA A 74 18.34 -3.46 10.92
C ALA A 74 17.81 -3.95 9.57
N THR A 75 17.71 -5.27 9.41
CA THR A 75 17.12 -5.87 8.20
C THR A 75 15.66 -6.20 8.45
N ILE A 76 14.79 -5.66 7.59
CA ILE A 76 13.38 -6.04 7.51
C ILE A 76 13.24 -6.91 6.27
N LYS A 77 12.76 -8.14 6.47
CA LYS A 77 12.47 -9.09 5.38
C LYS A 77 10.98 -9.05 5.09
N LEU A 78 10.62 -8.90 3.82
CA LEU A 78 9.25 -9.01 3.35
C LEU A 78 9.09 -10.34 2.61
N ASN A 79 7.98 -11.03 2.84
CA ASN A 79 7.53 -12.12 1.99
C ASN A 79 6.16 -11.76 1.41
N VAL A 80 6.15 -11.43 0.12
CA VAL A 80 4.94 -11.13 -0.65
C VAL A 80 4.39 -12.43 -1.24
N VAL A 81 3.26 -12.88 -0.68
CA VAL A 81 2.66 -14.18 -0.98
C VAL A 81 2.17 -14.21 -2.43
N ALA A 82 2.48 -15.28 -3.17
CA ALA A 82 1.96 -15.45 -4.52
C ALA A 82 0.42 -15.51 -4.53
N PRO A 83 -0.26 -14.92 -5.54
CA PRO A 83 0.29 -14.30 -6.75
C PRO A 83 0.51 -12.77 -6.61
N PHE A 84 0.53 -12.21 -5.40
CA PHE A 84 0.61 -10.77 -5.17
C PHE A 84 1.99 -10.18 -5.47
N HIS A 85 2.02 -8.85 -5.60
CA HIS A 85 3.21 -8.03 -5.72
C HIS A 85 2.92 -6.64 -5.11
N ILE A 86 3.96 -5.93 -4.72
CA ILE A 86 3.89 -4.53 -4.27
C ILE A 86 4.90 -3.69 -5.06
N ASN A 87 4.64 -2.39 -5.25
CA ASN A 87 5.58 -1.53 -5.98
C ASN A 87 6.88 -1.35 -5.20
N ALA A 88 8.01 -1.43 -5.89
CA ALA A 88 9.32 -1.17 -5.29
C ALA A 88 9.50 0.30 -4.88
N ASN A 89 10.62 0.59 -4.21
CA ASN A 89 11.05 1.94 -3.91
C ASN A 89 12.49 2.16 -4.43
N PRO A 90 12.71 3.05 -5.42
CA PRO A 90 11.73 3.95 -6.03
C PRO A 90 10.69 3.22 -6.91
N PRO A 91 9.47 3.75 -7.04
CA PRO A 91 8.49 3.19 -7.97
C PRO A 91 8.84 3.56 -9.41
N SER A 92 8.40 2.76 -10.40
CA SER A 92 8.66 3.03 -11.82
C SER A 92 7.93 4.27 -12.36
N GLU A 93 6.81 4.66 -11.76
CA GLU A 93 5.99 5.78 -12.21
C GLU A 93 5.49 6.62 -11.03
N LYS A 94 5.27 7.93 -11.24
CA LYS A 94 4.97 8.91 -10.18
C LYS A 94 3.63 8.72 -9.50
N ASN A 95 2.66 8.12 -10.20
CA ASN A 95 1.32 7.83 -9.71
C ASN A 95 1.25 6.53 -8.91
N LEU A 96 2.35 5.78 -8.81
CA LEU A 96 2.40 4.55 -8.03
C LEU A 96 2.78 4.85 -6.58
N ILE A 97 2.11 4.16 -5.66
CA ILE A 97 2.44 4.22 -4.24
C ILE A 97 3.64 3.31 -4.00
N ALA A 98 4.77 3.91 -3.60
CA ALA A 98 5.99 3.18 -3.28
C ALA A 98 5.87 2.41 -1.95
N THR A 99 6.54 1.26 -1.86
CA THR A 99 6.71 0.60 -0.56
C THR A 99 7.54 1.47 0.37
N THR A 100 7.10 1.61 1.62
CA THR A 100 7.85 2.32 2.66
C THR A 100 7.98 1.46 3.91
N ALA A 101 9.15 1.50 4.54
CA ALA A 101 9.37 0.90 5.84
C ALA A 101 9.70 2.01 6.84
N SER A 102 9.10 1.95 8.03
CA SER A 102 9.36 2.91 9.10
C SER A 102 9.28 2.24 10.45
N ILE A 103 10.05 2.76 11.41
CA ILE A 103 9.94 2.39 12.82
C ILE A 103 9.28 3.57 13.53
N PRO A 104 7.95 3.55 13.70
CA PRO A 104 7.26 4.64 14.40
C PRO A 104 7.70 4.65 15.86
N ASN A 105 8.00 5.84 16.38
CA ASN A 105 8.36 6.06 17.78
C ASN A 105 9.57 5.21 18.24
N PRO A 106 10.77 5.41 17.66
CA PRO A 106 11.95 4.71 18.11
C PRO A 106 12.18 4.92 19.61
N LYS A 107 12.67 3.88 20.30
CA LYS A 107 12.97 3.97 21.73
C LYS A 107 13.94 5.14 21.98
N LYS A 108 13.78 5.81 23.13
CA LYS A 108 14.66 6.92 23.54
C LYS A 108 16.13 6.50 23.42
N GLY A 109 16.94 7.35 22.77
CA GLY A 109 18.36 7.08 22.53
C GLY A 109 18.66 6.43 21.18
N PHE A 110 17.64 6.03 20.42
CA PHE A 110 17.78 5.58 19.03
C PHE A 110 17.32 6.67 18.06
N PHE A 111 18.04 6.78 16.94
CA PHE A 111 17.69 7.60 15.78
C PHE A 111 17.75 6.75 14.52
N ILE A 112 16.81 6.96 13.60
CA ILE A 112 16.76 6.27 12.32
C ILE A 112 17.30 7.22 11.26
N ASP A 113 18.46 6.88 10.69
CA ASP A 113 19.16 7.70 9.71
C ASP A 113 18.54 7.61 8.31
N GLY A 114 18.00 6.44 7.94
CA GLY A 114 17.35 6.25 6.66
C GLY A 114 16.86 4.83 6.45
N THR A 115 16.41 4.56 5.23
CA THR A 115 15.99 3.23 4.79
C THR A 115 16.62 2.94 3.44
N ILE A 116 17.22 1.76 3.33
CA ILE A 116 17.81 1.27 2.09
C ILE A 116 16.86 0.21 1.55
N TYR A 117 16.42 0.38 0.31
CA TYR A 117 15.53 -0.55 -0.37
C TYR A 117 16.31 -1.38 -1.38
N PRO A 118 16.05 -2.70 -1.47
CA PRO A 118 16.64 -3.52 -2.53
C PRO A 118 16.08 -3.10 -3.89
N LYS A 119 16.82 -3.41 -4.96
CA LYS A 119 16.35 -3.19 -6.32
C LYS A 119 15.11 -4.07 -6.58
N GLY A 120 14.03 -3.47 -7.08
CA GLY A 120 12.84 -4.22 -7.50
C GLY A 120 13.06 -5.02 -8.79
N GLU A 121 12.20 -6.01 -9.01
CA GLU A 121 12.11 -6.77 -10.26
C GLU A 121 11.28 -5.98 -11.28
N ASP A 122 11.77 -5.85 -12.52
CA ASP A 122 10.99 -5.25 -13.60
C ASP A 122 10.01 -6.28 -14.18
N LYS A 123 8.71 -6.07 -13.92
CA LYS A 123 7.64 -6.97 -14.35
C LYS A 123 6.66 -6.27 -15.27
N LYS A 124 6.40 -6.88 -16.44
CA LYS A 124 5.40 -6.41 -17.40
C LYS A 124 4.03 -6.97 -17.03
N PHE A 125 3.05 -6.08 -16.92
CA PHE A 125 1.64 -6.44 -16.70
C PHE A 125 0.79 -6.07 -17.91
N ALA A 126 -0.33 -6.78 -18.11
CA ALA A 126 -1.24 -6.53 -19.23
C ALA A 126 -1.89 -5.14 -19.19
N PHE A 127 -2.01 -4.55 -18.00
CA PHE A 127 -2.65 -3.24 -17.80
C PHE A 127 -1.69 -2.05 -17.91
N SER A 128 -0.37 -2.27 -17.90
CA SER A 128 0.63 -1.20 -18.00
C SER A 128 1.32 -1.26 -19.33
N GLU A 129 1.62 -0.11 -19.94
CA GLU A 129 2.42 -0.01 -21.17
C GLU A 129 3.91 -0.27 -20.93
N LYS A 130 4.42 0.02 -19.73
CA LYS A 130 5.82 -0.16 -19.34
C LYS A 130 5.97 -1.24 -18.26
N PRO A 131 7.14 -1.89 -18.15
CA PRO A 131 7.43 -2.71 -16.98
C PRO A 131 7.37 -1.88 -15.70
N LEU A 132 6.83 -2.47 -14.63
CA LEU A 132 6.77 -1.88 -13.30
C LEU A 132 7.80 -2.57 -12.40
N SER A 133 8.49 -1.79 -11.58
CA SER A 133 9.43 -2.28 -10.58
C SER A 133 8.66 -2.71 -9.35
N VAL A 134 8.74 -4.00 -9.01
CA VAL A 134 7.93 -4.62 -7.96
C VAL A 134 8.76 -5.51 -7.04
N TYR A 135 8.22 -5.78 -5.86
CA TYR A 135 8.64 -6.87 -5.00
C TYR A 135 7.61 -8.00 -5.05
N ALA A 136 8.09 -9.23 -5.17
CA ALA A 136 7.31 -10.47 -5.12
C ALA A 136 8.15 -11.55 -4.43
N GLY A 137 7.52 -12.45 -3.67
CA GLY A 137 8.26 -13.44 -2.87
C GLY A 137 9.08 -12.78 -1.76
N GLU A 138 10.25 -13.33 -1.46
CA GLU A 138 11.14 -12.82 -0.41
C GLU A 138 12.03 -11.69 -0.92
N THR A 139 12.11 -10.60 -0.16
CA THR A 139 13.01 -9.46 -0.42
C THR A 139 13.49 -8.78 0.86
#